data_AF-Q2IF96-F1
#
_entry.id   AF-Q2IF96-F1
#
_cell.length_a   1.000
_cell.length_b   1.000
_cell.length_c   1.000
_cell.angle_alpha   90.00
_cell.angle_beta   90.00
_cell.angle_gamma   90.00
#
_symmetry.space_group_name_H-M   'P 1'
#
loop_
_entity.id
_entity.type
_entity.pdbx_description
1 polymer ?
#
loop_
_entity_poly.entity_id
_entity_poly.type
_entity_poly.pdbx_seq_one_letter_code
_entity_poly.pdbx_strand_id
1 'polypeptide(L)'
;MRVAIPALLLLTVSASCGRGPDLVVHQTAVVLDTTAPFAHHPDFARRLESTMSAALAYWGGDWKALAHRTVTFQDEQFVACGGMGTALGCFDGDIRLTTRDPSIGTFRCVEATVLVHEIGHAVIGDRDHRDPRWMDFERVAQELAGRIGYPDGSAPCELYPSVWRHLPGG
;
A
#
# COMPACT_ATOMS: atom_id res chain seq x y z
N MET A 1 45.56 18.08 50.48
CA MET A 1 45.70 17.56 49.10
C MET A 1 44.29 17.28 48.58
N ARG A 2 43.83 18.01 47.56
CA ARG A 2 42.48 17.84 46.98
C ARG A 2 42.63 17.11 45.64
N VAL A 3 42.04 15.93 45.54
CA VAL A 3 42.02 15.12 44.32
C VAL A 3 40.85 15.59 43.46
N ALA A 4 41.14 16.10 42.26
CA ALA A 4 40.13 16.45 41.28
C ALA A 4 39.72 15.20 40.50
N ILE A 5 38.42 14.84 40.54
CA ILE A 5 37.83 13.77 39.75
C ILE A 5 37.36 14.39 38.44
N PRO A 6 37.87 13.97 37.26
CA PRO A 6 37.37 14.48 35.99
C PRO A 6 36.03 13.82 35.68
N ALA A 7 34.98 14.64 35.56
CA ALA A 7 33.68 14.21 35.10
C ALA A 7 33.75 13.87 33.60
N LEU A 8 33.70 12.59 33.29
CA LEU A 8 33.58 12.07 31.94
C LEU A 8 32.14 12.31 31.45
N LEU A 9 31.95 13.35 30.63
CA LEU A 9 30.69 13.57 29.92
C LEU A 9 30.50 12.45 28.88
N LEU A 10 29.63 11.48 29.19
CA LEU A 10 29.10 10.56 28.20
C LEU A 10 28.09 11.32 27.31
N LEU A 11 28.52 11.66 26.10
CA LEU A 11 27.64 12.03 25.00
C LEU A 11 26.86 10.79 24.55
N THR A 12 25.65 10.61 25.07
CA THR A 12 24.69 9.65 24.52
C THR A 12 24.14 10.21 23.21
N VAL A 13 24.70 9.75 22.08
CA VAL A 13 24.11 9.96 20.76
C VAL A 13 22.86 9.10 20.68
N SER A 14 21.71 9.70 20.98
CA SER A 14 20.41 9.11 20.74
C SER A 14 20.18 9.06 19.23
N ALA A 15 20.63 7.98 18.59
CA ALA A 15 20.16 7.62 17.26
C ALA A 15 18.67 7.32 17.39
N SER A 16 17.83 8.31 17.12
CA SER A 16 16.42 8.09 16.82
C SER A 16 16.37 7.37 15.47
N CYS A 17 16.68 6.07 15.48
CA CYS A 17 16.48 5.19 14.34
C CYS A 17 14.97 5.11 14.12
N GLY A 18 14.46 5.92 13.19
CA GLY A 18 13.13 5.71 12.66
C GLY A 18 13.01 4.26 12.18
N ARG A 19 11.85 3.63 12.41
CA ARG A 19 11.57 2.29 11.90
C ARG A 19 11.77 2.32 10.39
N GLY A 20 12.71 1.51 9.89
CA GLY A 20 12.91 1.32 8.45
C GLY A 20 11.72 0.59 7.83
N PRO A 21 11.67 0.46 6.49
CA PRO A 21 10.61 -0.30 5.85
C PRO A 21 10.61 -1.76 6.30
N ASP A 22 9.43 -2.38 6.34
CA ASP A 22 9.29 -3.80 6.67
C ASP A 22 9.81 -4.68 5.54
N LEU A 23 9.70 -4.22 4.29
CA LEU A 23 10.33 -4.83 3.12
C LEU A 23 10.49 -3.81 1.98
N VAL A 24 11.28 -4.18 0.96
CA VAL A 24 11.52 -3.35 -0.22
C VAL A 24 11.24 -4.19 -1.48
N VAL A 25 10.47 -3.64 -2.41
CA VAL A 25 10.14 -4.25 -3.71
C VAL A 25 10.57 -3.28 -4.80
N HIS A 26 11.56 -3.65 -5.62
CA HIS A 26 12.06 -2.81 -6.73
C HIS A 26 12.32 -1.33 -6.35
N GLN A 27 13.02 -1.11 -5.23
CA GLN A 27 13.32 0.22 -4.66
C GLN A 27 12.10 0.99 -4.10
N THR A 28 10.91 0.39 -4.07
CA THR A 28 9.74 0.89 -3.35
C THR A 28 9.77 0.35 -1.92
N ALA A 29 9.75 1.26 -0.95
CA ALA A 29 9.64 0.92 0.47
C ALA A 29 8.21 0.47 0.78
N VAL A 30 8.06 -0.56 1.62
CA VAL A 30 6.75 -1.07 2.06
C VAL A 30 6.71 -1.05 3.59
N VAL A 31 5.67 -0.43 4.14
CA VAL A 31 5.42 -0.34 5.58
C VAL A 31 4.10 -1.04 5.90
N LEU A 32 4.13 -1.91 6.90
CA LEU A 32 3.01 -2.76 7.31
C LEU A 32 2.56 -2.34 8.72
N ASP A 33 1.70 -1.34 8.75
CA ASP A 33 0.99 -0.87 9.95
C ASP A 33 -0.43 -1.48 9.98
N THR A 34 -0.52 -2.79 9.75
CA THR A 34 -1.78 -3.51 9.61
C THR A 34 -1.73 -4.88 10.28
N THR A 35 -2.87 -5.32 10.81
CA THR A 35 -3.12 -6.67 11.33
C THR A 35 -3.76 -7.59 10.28
N ALA A 36 -3.97 -7.11 9.06
CA ALA A 36 -4.58 -7.90 7.99
C ALA A 36 -3.77 -9.18 7.73
N PRO A 37 -4.40 -10.38 7.72
CA PRO A 37 -3.64 -11.63 7.73
C PRO A 37 -2.75 -11.84 6.49
N PHE A 38 -3.12 -11.25 5.35
CA PHE A 38 -2.32 -11.36 4.13
C PHE A 38 -0.95 -10.68 4.25
N ALA A 39 -0.81 -9.63 5.07
CA ALA A 39 0.43 -8.86 5.19
C ALA A 39 1.53 -9.64 5.93
N HIS A 40 1.12 -10.61 6.75
CA HIS A 40 2.02 -11.40 7.60
C HIS A 40 2.27 -12.80 7.05
N HIS A 41 1.71 -13.13 5.88
CA HIS A 41 1.88 -14.45 5.28
C HIS A 41 3.25 -14.57 4.58
N PRO A 42 3.93 -15.74 4.64
CA PRO A 42 5.28 -15.91 4.08
C PRO A 42 5.45 -15.58 2.59
N ASP A 43 4.39 -15.64 1.79
CA ASP A 43 4.43 -15.31 0.36
C ASP A 43 3.92 -13.89 0.03
N PHE A 44 3.64 -13.07 1.05
CA PHE A 44 3.13 -11.72 0.89
C PHE A 44 3.98 -10.88 -0.06
N ALA A 45 5.30 -10.85 0.12
CA ALA A 45 6.20 -10.05 -0.71
C ALA A 45 6.10 -10.39 -2.20
N ARG A 46 6.10 -11.69 -2.53
CA ARG A 46 5.93 -12.19 -3.90
C ARG A 46 4.56 -11.83 -4.47
N ARG A 47 3.52 -11.94 -3.64
CA ARG A 47 2.15 -11.62 -4.07
C ARG A 47 1.96 -10.13 -4.31
N LEU A 48 2.48 -9.30 -3.41
CA LEU A 48 2.55 -7.84 -3.55
C LEU A 48 3.26 -7.45 -4.84
N GLU A 49 4.47 -7.96 -5.08
CA GLU A 49 5.23 -7.69 -6.30
C GLU A 49 4.44 -8.05 -7.57
N SER A 50 3.78 -9.22 -7.58
CA SER A 50 2.96 -9.63 -8.72
C SER A 50 1.73 -8.74 -8.94
N THR A 51 1.10 -8.27 -7.86
CA THR A 51 -0.04 -7.35 -7.92
C THR A 51 0.38 -5.97 -8.42
N MET A 52 1.50 -5.45 -7.93
CA MET A 52 2.07 -4.19 -8.39
C MET A 52 2.48 -4.27 -9.86
N SER A 53 3.07 -5.40 -10.30
CA SER A 53 3.44 -5.61 -11.70
C SER A 53 2.23 -5.61 -12.63
N ALA A 54 1.14 -6.29 -12.26
CA ALA A 54 -0.11 -6.29 -13.01
C ALA A 54 -0.73 -4.89 -13.09
N ALA A 55 -0.75 -4.16 -11.96
CA ALA A 55 -1.25 -2.79 -11.93
C ALA A 55 -0.41 -1.85 -12.81
N LEU A 56 0.92 -1.93 -12.73
CA LEU A 56 1.83 -1.15 -13.58
C LEU A 56 1.57 -1.44 -15.07
N ALA A 57 1.47 -2.71 -15.44
CA ALA A 57 1.18 -3.11 -16.82
C ALA A 57 -0.18 -2.58 -17.31
N TYR A 58 -1.22 -2.68 -16.47
CA TYR A 58 -2.56 -2.15 -16.78
C TYR A 58 -2.55 -0.64 -17.02
N TRP A 59 -1.82 0.11 -16.19
CA TRP A 59 -1.69 1.56 -16.33
C TRP A 59 -0.71 2.00 -17.41
N GLY A 60 0.06 1.07 -17.99
CA GLY A 60 1.08 1.35 -19.01
C GLY A 60 2.36 1.94 -18.43
N GLY A 61 2.63 1.69 -17.15
CA GLY A 61 3.82 2.15 -16.43
C GLY A 61 4.88 1.08 -16.25
N ASP A 62 5.95 1.45 -15.54
CA ASP A 62 7.02 0.55 -15.11
C ASP A 62 7.41 0.84 -13.65
N TRP A 63 8.33 0.06 -13.08
CA TRP A 63 8.76 0.21 -11.70
C TRP A 63 9.39 1.57 -11.36
N LYS A 64 9.82 2.36 -12.35
CA LYS A 64 10.33 3.72 -12.09
C LYS A 64 9.23 4.64 -11.58
N ALA A 65 7.97 4.36 -11.92
CA ALA A 65 6.83 5.12 -11.40
C ALA A 65 6.70 4.98 -9.87
N LEU A 66 7.24 3.91 -9.27
CA LEU A 66 7.14 3.61 -7.83
C LEU A 66 8.49 3.64 -7.10
N ALA A 67 9.60 3.76 -7.82
CA ALA A 67 10.94 3.78 -7.24
C ALA A 67 11.08 4.92 -6.22
N HIS A 68 11.69 4.61 -5.07
CA HIS A 68 11.92 5.52 -3.95
C HIS A 68 10.66 6.09 -3.27
N ARG A 69 9.48 5.54 -3.59
CA ARG A 69 8.24 5.82 -2.86
C ARG A 69 8.01 4.83 -1.74
N THR A 70 7.10 5.18 -0.85
CA THR A 70 6.60 4.30 0.21
C THR A 70 5.18 3.84 -0.09
N VAL A 71 4.90 2.56 0.15
CA VAL A 71 3.54 1.99 0.18
C VAL A 71 3.24 1.57 1.61
N THR A 72 2.25 2.20 2.24
CA THR A 72 1.84 1.91 3.62
C THR A 72 0.49 1.24 3.66
N PHE A 73 0.43 0.07 4.29
CA PHE A 73 -0.81 -0.66 4.58
C PHE A 73 -1.25 -0.36 6.02
N GLN A 74 -2.50 0.05 6.19
CA GLN A 74 -3.03 0.59 7.43
C GLN A 74 -4.31 -0.12 7.87
N ASP A 75 -4.55 -0.20 9.18
CA ASP A 75 -5.75 -0.84 9.75
C ASP A 75 -6.94 0.13 9.90
N GLU A 76 -6.69 1.43 9.85
CA GLU A 76 -7.68 2.48 9.91
C GLU A 76 -8.75 2.27 8.84
N GLN A 77 -10.01 2.56 9.14
CA GLN A 77 -11.10 2.38 8.18
C GLN A 77 -10.94 3.28 6.94
N PHE A 78 -10.34 4.45 7.11
CA PHE A 78 -10.07 5.42 6.06
C PHE A 78 -8.68 6.02 6.24
N VAL A 79 -8.05 6.40 5.14
CA VAL A 79 -6.76 7.09 5.14
C VAL A 79 -6.97 8.59 4.91
N ALA A 80 -6.12 9.41 5.52
CA ALA A 80 -6.14 10.85 5.28
C ALA A 80 -5.66 11.15 3.86
N CYS A 81 -6.50 11.80 3.04
CA CYS A 81 -6.13 12.18 1.68
C CYS A 81 -6.70 13.55 1.29
N GLY A 82 -5.88 14.60 1.36
CA GLY A 82 -6.25 15.93 0.84
C GLY A 82 -7.54 16.54 1.41
N GLY A 83 -7.95 16.16 2.63
CA GLY A 83 -9.19 16.62 3.25
C GLY A 83 -10.41 15.70 3.07
N MET A 84 -10.28 14.62 2.28
CA MET A 84 -11.29 13.57 2.19
C MET A 84 -11.29 12.72 3.47
N GLY A 85 -12.46 12.55 4.08
CA GLY A 85 -12.64 11.79 5.33
C GLY A 85 -12.92 10.29 5.14
N THR A 86 -13.12 9.84 3.91
CA THR A 86 -13.59 8.47 3.59
C THR A 86 -12.75 7.77 2.53
N ALA A 87 -11.51 8.21 2.30
CA ALA A 87 -10.66 7.62 1.28
C ALA A 87 -10.15 6.24 1.71
N LEU A 88 -10.22 5.25 0.82
CA LEU A 88 -9.64 3.92 1.06
C LEU A 88 -8.15 3.87 0.70
N GLY A 89 -7.71 4.82 -0.12
CA GLY A 89 -6.34 4.95 -0.59
C GLY A 89 -6.02 6.41 -0.84
N CYS A 90 -4.72 6.71 -0.90
CA CYS A 90 -4.23 8.02 -1.23
C CYS A 90 -2.87 7.93 -1.90
N PHE A 91 -2.73 8.68 -2.98
CA PHE A 91 -1.45 8.98 -3.59
C PHE A 91 -1.17 10.49 -3.51
N ASP A 92 -0.16 10.87 -2.73
CA ASP A 92 0.31 12.27 -2.57
C ASP A 92 1.83 12.43 -2.75
N GLY A 93 2.45 11.43 -3.41
CA GLY A 93 3.90 11.26 -3.50
C GLY A 93 4.31 9.89 -2.98
N ASP A 94 3.64 9.44 -1.92
CA ASP A 94 3.65 8.07 -1.42
C ASP A 94 2.24 7.47 -1.57
N ILE A 95 2.13 6.15 -1.42
CA ILE A 95 0.86 5.42 -1.41
C ILE A 95 0.52 5.06 0.04
N ARG A 96 -0.66 5.42 0.49
CA ARG A 96 -1.25 4.92 1.75
C ARG A 96 -2.59 4.29 1.43
N LEU A 97 -2.87 3.14 2.02
CA LEU A 97 -4.14 2.46 1.81
C LEU A 97 -4.59 1.69 3.06
N THR A 98 -5.90 1.61 3.24
CA THR A 98 -6.49 0.76 4.27
C THR A 98 -6.57 -0.69 3.80
N THR A 99 -6.40 -1.62 4.73
CA THR A 99 -6.64 -3.04 4.52
C THR A 99 -8.08 -3.45 4.85
N ARG A 100 -9.01 -2.49 4.95
CA ARG A 100 -10.41 -2.71 5.30
C ARG A 100 -11.33 -1.90 4.40
N ASP A 101 -12.53 -2.42 4.15
CA ASP A 101 -13.62 -1.68 3.52
C ASP A 101 -14.84 -1.67 4.46
N PRO A 102 -15.59 -0.55 4.57
CA PRO A 102 -16.76 -0.46 5.46
C PRO A 102 -17.86 -1.49 5.19
N SER A 103 -17.99 -1.96 3.94
CA SER A 103 -19.04 -2.87 3.50
C SER A 103 -18.58 -4.34 3.49
N ILE A 104 -17.29 -4.58 3.23
CA ILE A 104 -16.71 -5.92 3.06
C ILE A 104 -16.00 -6.40 4.33
N GLY A 105 -15.47 -5.47 5.13
CA GLY A 105 -14.59 -5.76 6.28
C GLY A 105 -13.12 -5.82 5.89
N THR A 106 -12.31 -6.54 6.66
CA THR A 106 -10.87 -6.69 6.38
C THR A 106 -10.64 -7.50 5.11
N PHE A 107 -9.87 -6.96 4.17
CA PHE A 107 -9.51 -7.66 2.95
C PHE A 107 -8.69 -8.91 3.25
N ARG A 108 -8.96 -9.98 2.51
CA ARG A 108 -8.27 -11.28 2.67
C ARG A 108 -6.98 -11.39 1.86
N CYS A 109 -6.68 -10.44 1.00
CA CYS A 109 -5.57 -10.49 0.04
C CYS A 109 -5.19 -9.08 -0.41
N VAL A 110 -3.93 -8.91 -0.80
CA VAL A 110 -3.37 -7.60 -1.18
C VAL A 110 -4.04 -7.02 -2.43
N GLU A 111 -4.36 -7.87 -3.41
CA GLU A 111 -5.00 -7.44 -4.65
C GLU A 111 -6.45 -6.97 -4.47
N ALA A 112 -7.14 -7.31 -3.37
CA ALA A 112 -8.48 -6.78 -3.10
C ALA A 112 -8.47 -5.33 -2.60
N THR A 113 -7.32 -4.84 -2.12
CA THR A 113 -7.15 -3.45 -1.69
C THR A 113 -7.22 -2.48 -2.88
N VAL A 114 -7.29 -1.17 -2.60
CA VAL A 114 -7.22 -0.12 -3.63
C VAL A 114 -5.80 0.10 -4.20
N LEU A 115 -4.83 -0.76 -3.93
CA LEU A 115 -3.46 -0.60 -4.42
C LEU A 115 -3.39 -0.44 -5.96
N VAL A 116 -4.22 -1.19 -6.70
CA VAL A 116 -4.30 -1.08 -8.17
C VAL A 116 -4.74 0.32 -8.60
N HIS A 117 -5.65 0.94 -7.85
CA HIS A 117 -6.10 2.33 -8.08
C HIS A 117 -4.98 3.32 -7.83
N GLU A 118 -4.32 3.25 -6.67
CA GLU A 118 -3.28 4.22 -6.28
C GLU A 118 -2.05 4.16 -7.19
N ILE A 119 -1.69 2.97 -7.70
CA ILE A 119 -0.65 2.83 -8.72
C ILE A 119 -1.03 3.57 -10.00
N GLY A 120 -2.31 3.64 -10.35
CA GLY A 120 -2.79 4.45 -11.48
C GLY A 120 -2.42 5.91 -11.33
N HIS A 121 -2.66 6.49 -10.16
CA HIS A 121 -2.29 7.88 -9.88
C HIS A 121 -0.77 8.10 -9.99
N ALA A 122 0.03 7.14 -9.51
CA ALA A 122 1.49 7.20 -9.64
C ALA A 122 1.99 7.13 -11.08
N VAL A 123 1.32 6.35 -11.94
CA VAL A 123 1.74 6.12 -13.33
C VAL A 123 1.30 7.25 -14.27
N ILE A 124 0.02 7.63 -14.26
CA ILE A 124 -0.53 8.58 -15.23
C ILE A 124 -0.74 10.00 -14.68
N GLY A 125 -0.57 10.21 -13.37
CA GLY A 125 -0.70 11.53 -12.74
C GLY A 125 -2.10 12.14 -12.83
N ASP A 126 -3.11 11.32 -13.15
CA ASP A 126 -4.47 11.76 -13.40
C ASP A 126 -5.26 11.83 -12.09
N ARG A 127 -5.30 13.02 -11.50
CA ARG A 127 -5.97 13.28 -10.22
C ARG A 127 -7.49 13.30 -10.30
N ASP A 128 -8.03 13.62 -11.47
CA ASP A 128 -9.47 13.87 -11.68
C ASP A 128 -10.17 12.67 -12.34
N HIS A 129 -9.51 11.51 -12.38
CA HIS A 129 -10.01 10.27 -12.97
C HIS A 129 -10.59 10.44 -14.40
N ARG A 130 -9.90 11.18 -15.27
CA ARG A 130 -10.34 11.49 -16.64
C ARG A 130 -10.01 10.38 -17.65
N ASP A 131 -8.99 9.56 -17.38
CA ASP A 131 -8.68 8.39 -18.22
C ASP A 131 -9.84 7.37 -18.17
N PRO A 132 -10.39 6.92 -19.31
CA PRO A 132 -11.53 5.99 -19.30
C PRO A 132 -11.25 4.67 -18.56
N ARG A 133 -9.99 4.27 -18.40
CA ARG A 133 -9.58 3.09 -17.63
C ARG A 133 -9.96 3.15 -16.15
N TRP A 134 -10.22 4.33 -15.59
CA TRP A 134 -10.74 4.45 -14.22
C TRP A 134 -12.11 3.81 -14.02
N MET A 135 -12.82 3.51 -15.11
CA MET A 135 -14.13 2.85 -15.07
C MET A 135 -14.08 1.37 -15.49
N ASP A 136 -12.95 0.85 -15.98
CA ASP A 136 -12.83 -0.48 -16.62
C ASP A 136 -11.69 -1.34 -16.05
N PHE A 137 -11.81 -1.68 -14.77
CA PHE A 137 -10.81 -2.49 -14.06
C PHE A 137 -10.93 -4.00 -14.30
N GLU A 138 -11.92 -4.43 -15.09
CA GLU A 138 -12.22 -5.84 -15.35
C GLU A 138 -11.00 -6.60 -15.86
N ARG A 139 -10.20 -5.99 -16.75
CA ARG A 139 -9.02 -6.63 -17.32
C ARG A 139 -7.96 -6.97 -16.27
N VAL A 140 -7.62 -6.02 -15.40
CA VAL A 140 -6.62 -6.26 -14.34
C VAL A 140 -7.18 -7.16 -13.24
N ALA A 141 -8.50 -7.11 -12.97
CA ALA A 141 -9.15 -8.05 -12.07
C ALA A 141 -9.04 -9.51 -12.58
N GLN A 142 -9.23 -9.73 -13.89
CA GLN A 142 -9.07 -11.06 -14.49
C GLN A 142 -7.64 -11.59 -14.40
N GLU A 143 -6.64 -10.73 -14.55
CA GLU A 143 -5.22 -11.10 -14.39
C GLU A 143 -4.88 -11.50 -12.95
N LEU A 144 -5.53 -10.86 -11.97
CA LEU A 144 -5.34 -11.11 -10.55
C LEU A 144 -6.27 -12.22 -9.99
N ALA A 145 -7.24 -12.67 -10.77
CA ALA A 145 -8.24 -13.66 -10.34
C ALA A 145 -7.65 -15.06 -10.10
N GLY A 146 -8.42 -15.90 -9.41
CA GLY A 146 -8.07 -17.31 -9.16
C GLY A 146 -7.07 -17.52 -8.01
N ARG A 147 -6.62 -16.44 -7.36
CA ARG A 147 -5.74 -16.51 -6.18
C ARG A 147 -6.57 -16.83 -4.93
N ILE A 148 -5.96 -17.50 -3.95
CA ILE A 148 -6.62 -17.91 -2.70
C ILE A 148 -6.41 -16.84 -1.62
N GLY A 149 -7.43 -16.52 -0.82
CA GLY A 149 -7.34 -15.55 0.28
C GLY A 149 -6.66 -16.10 1.55
N TYR A 150 -6.24 -15.20 2.43
CA TYR A 150 -5.62 -15.49 3.72
C TYR A 150 -6.62 -15.32 4.89
N PRO A 151 -6.34 -15.87 6.09
CA PRO A 151 -5.17 -16.66 6.51
C PRO A 151 -5.28 -18.17 6.35
N ASP A 152 -6.48 -18.70 6.13
CA ASP A 152 -6.75 -20.13 6.17
C ASP A 152 -6.62 -20.83 4.81
N GLY A 153 -6.37 -20.08 3.73
CA GLY A 153 -6.20 -20.64 2.40
C GLY A 153 -7.44 -21.37 1.89
N SER A 154 -8.62 -21.14 2.50
CA SER A 154 -9.81 -21.97 2.31
C SER A 154 -10.81 -21.36 1.32
N ALA A 155 -10.70 -20.05 1.09
CA ALA A 155 -11.61 -19.30 0.23
C ALA A 155 -10.83 -18.53 -0.85
N PRO A 156 -11.44 -18.30 -2.04
CA PRO A 156 -10.87 -17.41 -3.04
C PRO A 156 -10.59 -16.01 -2.49
N CYS A 157 -9.58 -15.35 -3.05
CA CYS A 157 -9.43 -13.91 -2.94
C CYS A 157 -10.52 -13.25 -3.80
N GLU A 158 -11.58 -12.77 -3.16
CA GLU A 158 -12.64 -12.05 -3.85
C GLU A 158 -12.15 -10.64 -4.20
N LEU A 159 -12.21 -10.30 -5.49
CA LEU A 159 -11.88 -8.99 -6.00
C LEU A 159 -13.16 -8.21 -6.24
N TYR A 160 -13.16 -6.96 -5.83
CA TYR A 160 -14.29 -6.05 -6.02
C TYR A 160 -13.80 -4.88 -6.87
N PRO A 161 -13.85 -4.94 -8.21
CA PRO A 161 -13.44 -3.82 -9.06
C PRO A 161 -14.17 -2.51 -8.74
N SER A 162 -15.37 -2.59 -8.16
CA SER A 162 -16.11 -1.44 -7.63
C SER A 162 -15.37 -0.68 -6.52
N VAL A 163 -14.53 -1.36 -5.73
CA VAL A 163 -13.66 -0.73 -4.71
C VAL A 163 -12.56 0.10 -5.36
N TRP A 164 -12.10 -0.30 -6.54
CA TRP A 164 -11.08 0.45 -7.30
C TRP A 164 -11.68 1.55 -8.17
N ARG A 165 -13.00 1.55 -8.40
CA ARG A 165 -13.67 2.63 -9.11
C ARG A 165 -13.88 3.81 -8.17
N HIS A 166 -13.49 5.00 -8.63
CA HIS A 166 -13.87 6.24 -7.99
C HIS A 166 -14.49 7.15 -9.04
N LEU A 167 -15.63 7.77 -8.72
CA LEU A 167 -16.24 8.75 -9.62
C LEU A 167 -15.53 10.10 -9.44
N PRO A 168 -15.35 10.90 -10.50
CA PRO A 168 -14.83 12.25 -10.37
C PRO A 168 -15.72 13.09 -9.44
N GLY A 169 -15.14 13.66 -8.38
CA GLY A 169 -15.80 14.67 -7.53
C GLY A 169 -16.49 14.19 -6.26
N GLY A 170 -16.06 13.07 -5.68
CA GLY A 170 -16.41 12.65 -4.30
C GLY A 170 -15.65 13.41 -3.23
#